data_AF-A0A3D5B668-F1
#
_entry.id   AF-A0A3D5B668-F1
#
_cell.length_a   1.000
_cell.length_b   1.000
_cell.length_c   1.000
_cell.angle_alpha   90.00
_cell.angle_beta   90.00
_cell.angle_gamma   90.00
#
_symmetry.space_group_name_H-M   'P 1'
#
loop_
_entity.id
_entity.type
_entity.pdbx_description
1 polymer ?
#
loop_
_entity_poly.entity_id
_entity_poly.type
_entity_poly.pdbx_seq_one_letter_code
_entity_poly.pdbx_strand_id
1 'polypeptide(L)'
;MANVQIKFKPTYEDFLTVGKATTYNKATIVLLVLMGAFAAITLAGIFMGWTAYNPENLGLYLVPHLLYVFFLLYTPFHLRYTARQSANESQETTWQVTQRGVTVNSRKYSDRHLWRAFNLVQELPGYYVLYFKTSRVKYVFTPKTAFTSTTQESNFREIVQENHGRIKS
;
A
#
# COMPACT_ATOMS: atom_id res chain seq x y z
N MET A 1 -15.68 12.59 25.51
CA MET A 1 -15.59 12.09 24.11
C MET A 1 -14.20 11.54 23.91
N ALA A 2 -14.06 10.27 23.53
CA ALA A 2 -12.75 9.65 23.34
C ALA A 2 -11.98 10.37 22.21
N ASN A 3 -10.74 10.74 22.50
CA ASN A 3 -9.81 11.34 21.56
C ASN A 3 -8.47 10.65 21.75
N VAL A 4 -7.89 10.13 20.66
CA VAL A 4 -6.59 9.47 20.70
C VAL A 4 -5.60 10.32 19.92
N GLN A 5 -4.57 10.79 20.63
CA GLN A 5 -3.47 11.54 20.03
C GLN A 5 -2.23 10.66 19.93
N ILE A 6 -1.73 10.49 18.71
CA ILE A 6 -0.59 9.60 18.42
C ILE A 6 0.50 10.46 17.79
N LYS A 7 1.72 10.42 18.30
CA LYS A 7 2.85 11.20 17.79
C LYS A 7 3.95 10.27 17.32
N PHE A 8 4.37 10.41 16.07
CA PHE A 8 5.43 9.58 15.51
C PHE A 8 6.12 10.28 14.34
N LYS A 9 7.33 9.83 14.01
CA LYS A 9 8.02 10.21 12.77
C LYS A 9 8.19 8.94 11.92
N PRO A 10 7.47 8.80 10.81
CA PRO A 10 7.60 7.61 9.98
C PRO A 10 8.99 7.55 9.35
N THR A 11 9.58 6.36 9.40
CA THR A 11 10.89 6.01 8.87
C THR A 11 10.81 5.45 7.46
N TYR A 12 11.95 5.29 6.81
CA TYR A 12 12.05 4.61 5.51
C TYR A 12 11.44 3.21 5.54
N GLU A 13 11.70 2.42 6.57
CA GLU A 13 11.19 1.05 6.69
C GLU A 13 9.67 1.03 6.88
N ASP A 14 9.10 2.03 7.55
CA ASP A 14 7.64 2.16 7.71
C ASP A 14 6.98 2.39 6.34
N PHE A 15 7.49 3.35 5.57
CA PHE A 15 6.97 3.63 4.23
C PHE A 15 7.15 2.43 3.29
N LEU A 16 8.30 1.75 3.36
CA LEU A 16 8.58 0.60 2.52
C LEU A 16 7.67 -0.59 2.88
N THR A 17 7.46 -0.86 4.17
CA THR A 17 6.63 -1.97 4.65
C THR A 17 5.17 -1.76 4.29
N VAL A 18 4.62 -0.59 4.59
CA VAL A 18 3.24 -0.25 4.23
C VAL A 18 3.05 -0.19 2.71
N GLY A 19 4.02 0.38 1.99
CA GLY A 19 3.99 0.46 0.53
C GLY A 19 4.01 -0.92 -0.15
N LYS A 20 4.85 -1.84 0.34
CA LYS A 20 4.87 -3.24 -0.12
C LYS A 20 3.54 -3.94 0.17
N ALA A 21 3.01 -3.82 1.39
CA ALA A 21 1.75 -4.47 1.77
C ALA A 21 0.56 -3.95 0.95
N THR A 22 0.56 -2.65 0.64
CA THR A 22 -0.48 -2.01 -0.19
C THR A 22 -0.39 -2.48 -1.65
N THR A 23 0.84 -2.54 -2.18
CA THR A 23 1.10 -2.88 -3.59
C THR A 23 0.92 -4.37 -3.86
N TYR A 24 1.53 -5.22 -3.05
CA TYR A 24 1.49 -6.69 -3.16
C TYR A 24 0.32 -7.27 -2.36
N ASN A 25 -0.88 -6.74 -2.58
CA ASN A 25 -2.10 -7.37 -2.07
C ASN A 25 -2.44 -8.64 -2.86
N LYS A 26 -3.40 -9.44 -2.36
CA LYS A 26 -3.81 -10.71 -2.97
C LYS A 26 -4.16 -10.58 -4.46
N ALA A 27 -4.84 -9.52 -4.87
CA ALA A 27 -5.22 -9.32 -6.27
C ALA A 27 -3.99 -9.06 -7.16
N THR A 28 -3.07 -8.21 -6.72
CA THR A 28 -1.82 -7.93 -7.45
C THR A 28 -0.94 -9.18 -7.55
N ILE A 29 -0.85 -9.97 -6.47
CA ILE A 29 -0.08 -11.23 -6.48
C ILE A 29 -0.69 -12.22 -7.47
N VAL A 30 -2.02 -12.41 -7.45
CA VAL A 30 -2.70 -13.30 -8.41
C VAL A 30 -2.48 -12.82 -9.85
N LEU A 31 -2.59 -11.52 -10.11
CA LEU A 31 -2.30 -10.95 -11.42
C LEU A 31 -0.85 -11.22 -11.85
N LEU A 32 0.11 -11.04 -10.95
CA LEU A 32 1.53 -11.31 -11.22
C LEU A 32 1.77 -12.77 -11.58
N VAL A 33 1.14 -13.70 -10.86
CA VAL A 33 1.22 -15.14 -11.15
C VAL A 33 0.61 -15.46 -12.52
N LEU A 34 -0.55 -14.89 -12.85
CA LEU A 34 -1.18 -15.07 -14.16
C LEU A 34 -0.33 -14.50 -15.30
N MET A 35 0.28 -13.33 -15.11
CA MET A 35 1.22 -12.75 -16.08
C MET A 35 2.44 -13.64 -16.28
N GLY A 36 3.00 -14.20 -15.19
CA GLY A 36 4.13 -15.12 -15.26
C GLY A 36 3.78 -16.43 -15.98
N ALA A 37 2.60 -17.01 -15.69
CA ALA A 37 2.12 -18.21 -16.37
C ALA A 37 1.90 -17.96 -17.87
N PHE A 38 1.29 -16.82 -18.22
CA PHE A 38 1.09 -16.44 -19.61
C PHE A 38 2.42 -16.28 -20.35
N ALA A 39 3.38 -15.57 -19.75
CA ALA A 39 4.73 -15.42 -20.29
C ALA A 39 5.44 -16.77 -20.49
N ALA A 40 5.30 -17.72 -19.55
CA ALA A 40 5.89 -19.05 -19.70
C ALA A 40 5.27 -19.84 -20.86
N ILE A 41 3.94 -19.80 -21.01
CA ILE A 41 3.22 -20.48 -22.11
C ILE A 41 3.64 -19.90 -23.47
N THR A 42 3.74 -18.58 -23.57
CA THR A 42 4.16 -17.93 -24.83
C THR A 42 5.61 -18.25 -25.18
N LEU A 43 6.53 -18.26 -24.23
CA LEU A 43 7.92 -18.71 -24.46
C LEU A 43 8.00 -20.17 -24.89
N ALA A 44 7.23 -21.06 -24.26
CA ALA A 44 7.18 -22.47 -24.64
C ALA A 44 6.67 -22.65 -26.08
N GLY A 45 5.62 -21.91 -26.46
CA GLY A 45 5.11 -21.92 -27.83
C GLY A 45 6.14 -21.42 -28.85
N ILE A 46 6.86 -20.33 -28.55
CA ILE A 46 7.97 -19.83 -29.39
C ILE A 46 9.03 -20.92 -29.56
N PHE A 47 9.43 -21.57 -28.48
CA PHE A 47 10.45 -22.64 -28.50
C PHE A 47 9.98 -23.86 -29.31
N MET A 48 8.69 -24.18 -29.27
CA MET A 48 8.07 -25.24 -30.07
C MET A 48 7.85 -24.85 -31.55
N GLY A 49 8.25 -23.64 -31.96
CA GLY A 49 8.24 -23.22 -33.37
C GLY A 49 7.00 -22.44 -33.81
N TRP A 50 6.18 -21.89 -32.89
CA TRP A 50 5.05 -21.02 -33.30
C TRP A 50 5.48 -19.82 -34.16
N THR A 51 6.71 -19.35 -33.97
CA THR A 51 7.30 -18.24 -34.72
C THR A 51 7.61 -18.60 -36.17
N ALA A 52 7.68 -19.88 -36.53
CA ALA A 52 7.83 -20.33 -37.92
C ALA A 52 6.58 -20.03 -38.76
N TYR A 53 5.42 -19.83 -38.11
CA TYR A 53 4.15 -19.55 -38.78
C TYR A 53 3.97 -18.06 -39.11
N ASN A 54 4.55 -17.14 -38.33
CA ASN A 54 4.46 -15.68 -38.52
C ASN A 54 5.69 -14.95 -37.92
N PRO A 55 6.85 -14.99 -38.60
CA PRO A 55 8.11 -14.45 -38.07
C PRO A 55 8.10 -12.92 -37.93
N GLU A 56 7.30 -12.23 -38.74
CA GLU A 56 7.14 -10.77 -38.71
C GLU A 56 6.51 -10.24 -37.41
N ASN A 57 5.84 -11.10 -36.64
CA ASN A 57 5.23 -10.75 -35.35
C ASN A 57 6.10 -11.12 -34.13
N LEU A 58 7.35 -11.55 -34.34
CA LEU A 58 8.23 -12.01 -33.26
C LEU A 58 8.42 -10.98 -32.15
N GLY A 59 8.48 -9.68 -32.50
CA GLY A 59 8.54 -8.59 -31.53
C GLY A 59 7.30 -8.50 -30.63
N LEU A 60 6.09 -8.71 -31.18
CA LEU A 60 4.84 -8.68 -30.41
C LEU A 60 4.77 -9.82 -29.41
N TYR A 61 5.29 -11.00 -29.75
CA TYR A 61 5.34 -12.13 -28.82
C TYR A 61 6.27 -11.87 -27.63
N LEU A 62 7.29 -11.02 -27.78
CA LEU A 62 8.20 -10.67 -26.67
C LEU A 62 7.63 -9.61 -25.72
N VAL A 63 6.64 -8.81 -26.14
CA VAL A 63 6.07 -7.72 -25.33
C VAL A 63 5.57 -8.16 -23.95
N PRO A 64 4.77 -9.25 -23.81
CA PRO A 64 4.30 -9.70 -22.49
C PRO A 64 5.44 -10.04 -21.52
N HIS A 65 6.54 -10.60 -22.05
CA HIS A 65 7.73 -10.96 -21.28
C HIS A 65 8.49 -9.74 -20.81
N LEU A 66 8.70 -8.77 -21.72
CA LEU A 66 9.33 -7.50 -21.38
C LEU A 66 8.53 -6.73 -20.34
N LEU A 67 7.19 -6.71 -20.47
CA LEU A 67 6.31 -6.09 -19.47
C LEU A 67 6.37 -6.82 -18.12
N TYR A 68 6.41 -8.16 -18.13
CA TYR A 68 6.53 -8.94 -16.90
C TYR A 68 7.86 -8.68 -16.18
N VAL A 69 8.99 -8.72 -16.91
CA VAL A 69 10.32 -8.38 -16.36
C VAL A 69 10.37 -6.94 -15.89
N PHE A 70 9.85 -6.00 -16.68
CA PHE A 70 9.74 -4.61 -16.30
C PHE A 70 8.98 -4.45 -14.98
N PHE A 71 7.82 -5.10 -14.83
CA PHE A 71 7.02 -5.03 -13.61
C PHE A 71 7.77 -5.60 -12.40
N LEU A 72 8.48 -6.74 -12.57
CA LEU A 72 9.27 -7.36 -11.51
C LEU A 72 10.44 -6.50 -11.03
N LEU A 73 11.07 -5.74 -11.92
CA LEU A 73 12.22 -4.90 -11.58
C LEU A 73 11.81 -3.48 -11.17
N TYR A 74 10.89 -2.87 -11.90
CA TYR A 74 10.45 -1.50 -11.70
C TYR A 74 9.70 -1.34 -10.39
N THR A 75 8.74 -2.23 -10.08
CA THR A 75 7.91 -2.10 -8.88
C THR A 75 8.72 -2.04 -7.58
N PRO A 76 9.64 -2.98 -7.28
CA PRO A 76 10.44 -2.90 -6.05
C PRO A 76 11.39 -1.70 -6.05
N PHE A 77 11.95 -1.31 -7.21
CA PHE A 77 12.79 -0.13 -7.32
C PHE A 77 12.00 1.15 -7.01
N HIS A 78 10.83 1.30 -7.64
CA HIS A 78 9.94 2.44 -7.45
C HIS A 78 9.45 2.53 -6.00
N LEU A 79 9.10 1.40 -5.36
CA LEU A 79 8.71 1.38 -3.94
C LEU A 79 9.84 1.87 -3.03
N ARG A 80 11.08 1.46 -3.27
CA ARG A 80 12.24 1.93 -2.48
C ARG A 80 12.49 3.41 -2.72
N TYR A 81 12.43 3.86 -3.96
CA TYR A 81 12.61 5.27 -4.31
C TYR A 81 11.56 6.14 -3.61
N THR A 82 10.27 5.81 -3.74
CA THR A 82 9.17 6.56 -3.14
C THR A 82 9.19 6.49 -1.62
N ALA A 83 9.57 5.36 -1.02
CA ALA A 83 9.74 5.25 0.43
C ALA A 83 10.89 6.15 0.93
N ARG A 84 12.01 6.21 0.20
CA ARG A 84 13.13 7.09 0.53
C ARG A 84 12.76 8.56 0.40
N GLN A 85 12.07 8.92 -0.68
CA GLN A 85 11.58 10.28 -0.87
C GLN A 85 10.62 10.67 0.26
N SER A 86 9.63 9.82 0.56
CA SER A 86 8.66 10.05 1.63
C SER A 86 9.32 10.16 3.00
N ALA A 87 10.35 9.35 3.29
CA ALA A 87 11.11 9.41 4.54
C ALA A 87 11.98 10.66 4.66
N ASN A 88 12.57 11.14 3.56
CA ASN A 88 13.34 12.38 3.53
C ASN A 88 12.45 13.60 3.75
N GLU A 89 11.23 13.56 3.21
CA GLU A 89 10.22 14.59 3.39
C GLU A 89 9.46 14.43 4.72
N SER A 90 9.61 13.29 5.40
CA SER A 90 8.86 12.97 6.61
C SER A 90 9.26 13.88 7.76
N GLN A 91 8.23 14.38 8.42
CA GLN A 91 8.34 15.18 9.62
C GLN A 91 7.59 14.48 10.74
N GLU A 92 7.87 14.91 11.96
CA GLU A 92 7.08 14.47 13.09
C GLU A 92 5.60 14.78 12.84
N THR A 93 4.80 13.73 12.91
CA THR A 93 3.39 13.71 12.55
C THR A 93 2.58 13.37 13.79
N THR A 94 1.54 14.14 14.04
CA THR A 94 0.61 13.95 15.14
C THR A 94 -0.75 13.63 14.57
N TRP A 95 -1.24 12.43 14.83
CA TRP A 95 -2.61 12.05 14.54
C TRP A 95 -3.50 12.42 15.70
N GLN A 96 -4.63 13.02 15.39
CA GLN A 96 -5.74 13.20 16.31
C GLN A 96 -6.92 12.41 15.76
N VAL A 97 -7.19 11.29 16.40
CA VAL A 97 -8.28 10.38 16.04
C VAL A 97 -9.46 10.70 16.94
N THR A 98 -10.52 11.20 16.31
CA THR A 98 -11.75 11.63 16.98
C THR A 98 -12.95 10.92 16.39
N GLN A 99 -14.09 11.03 17.05
CA GLN A 99 -15.38 10.57 16.52
C GLN A 99 -15.74 11.21 15.15
N ARG A 100 -15.17 12.37 14.79
CA ARG A 100 -15.46 13.03 13.51
C ARG A 100 -14.55 12.56 12.37
N GLY A 101 -13.39 11.97 12.68
CA GLY A 101 -12.39 11.58 11.70
C GLY A 101 -10.97 11.62 12.25
N VAL A 102 -10.02 11.49 11.34
CA VAL A 102 -8.58 11.53 11.60
C VAL A 102 -8.03 12.84 11.09
N THR A 103 -7.42 13.62 11.98
CA THR A 103 -6.63 14.80 11.60
C THR A 103 -5.16 14.43 11.66
N VAL A 104 -4.45 14.63 10.55
CA VAL A 104 -3.02 14.42 10.43
C VAL A 104 -2.34 15.78 10.46
N ASN A 105 -1.67 16.07 11.57
CA ASN A 105 -0.93 17.31 11.76
C ASN A 105 0.56 17.06 11.58
N SER A 106 1.19 17.81 10.69
CA SER A 106 2.63 17.88 10.52
C SER A 106 3.07 19.34 10.63
N ARG A 107 4.37 19.60 10.82
CA ARG A 107 4.89 20.99 10.89
C ARG A 107 4.51 21.85 9.68
N LYS A 108 4.33 21.25 8.51
CA LYS A 108 4.07 21.95 7.25
C LYS A 108 2.60 21.94 6.80
N TYR A 109 1.79 21.02 7.31
CA TYR A 109 0.41 20.85 6.86
C TYR A 109 -0.46 20.23 7.95
N SER A 110 -1.74 20.59 7.95
CA SER A 110 -2.78 19.94 8.74
C SER A 110 -3.86 19.49 7.76
N ASP A 111 -4.07 18.18 7.66
CA ASP A 111 -5.09 17.61 6.81
C ASP A 111 -6.11 16.85 7.66
N ARG A 112 -7.39 17.09 7.40
CA ARG A 112 -8.49 16.51 8.17
C ARG A 112 -9.32 15.60 7.29
N HIS A 113 -9.36 14.33 7.67
CA HIS A 113 -10.04 13.29 6.94
C HIS A 113 -11.23 12.77 7.75
N LEU A 114 -12.44 12.99 7.22
CA LEU A 114 -13.65 12.45 7.81
C LEU A 114 -13.72 10.93 7.61
N TRP A 115 -14.34 10.21 8.54
CA TRP A 115 -14.47 8.74 8.46
C TRP A 115 -15.06 8.25 7.12
N ARG A 116 -16.03 8.99 6.57
CA ARG A 116 -16.64 8.70 5.26
C ARG A 116 -15.67 8.71 4.08
N ALA A 117 -14.50 9.35 4.21
CA ALA A 117 -13.47 9.40 3.18
C ALA A 117 -12.66 8.10 3.10
N PHE A 118 -12.69 7.27 4.14
CA PHE A 118 -11.98 6.00 4.19
C PHE A 118 -12.85 4.86 3.67
N ASN A 119 -12.25 3.99 2.86
CA ASN A 119 -12.90 2.80 2.32
C ASN A 119 -12.70 1.58 3.22
N LEU A 120 -11.50 1.46 3.77
CA LEU A 120 -11.06 0.28 4.49
C LEU A 120 -10.03 0.70 5.54
N VAL A 121 -10.14 0.12 6.73
CA VAL A 121 -9.05 0.11 7.71
C VAL A 121 -8.50 -1.30 7.81
N GLN A 122 -7.20 -1.43 7.59
CA GLN A 122 -6.49 -2.70 7.64
C GLN A 122 -5.41 -2.66 8.71
N GLU A 123 -5.35 -3.73 9.47
CA GLU A 123 -4.27 -4.04 10.39
C GLU A 123 -3.19 -4.82 9.63
N LEU A 124 -1.97 -4.29 9.64
CA LEU A 124 -0.79 -4.95 9.13
C LEU A 124 0.14 -5.32 10.29
N PRO A 125 1.13 -6.22 10.08
CA PRO A 125 2.16 -6.48 11.09
C PRO A 125 2.85 -5.17 11.50
N GLY A 126 2.57 -4.70 12.71
CA GLY A 126 3.13 -3.46 13.25
C GLY A 126 2.44 -2.15 12.84
N TYR A 127 1.37 -2.15 12.04
CA TYR A 127 0.74 -0.90 11.55
C TYR A 127 -0.79 -0.97 11.49
N TYR A 128 -1.43 0.19 11.58
CA TYR A 128 -2.79 0.41 11.08
C TYR A 128 -2.75 1.29 9.85
N VAL A 129 -3.46 0.88 8.80
CA VAL A 129 -3.51 1.58 7.52
C VAL A 129 -4.96 1.89 7.17
N LEU A 130 -5.24 3.16 6.92
CA LEU A 130 -6.55 3.65 6.51
C LEU A 130 -6.47 4.04 5.04
N TYR A 131 -7.17 3.30 4.19
CA TYR A 131 -7.21 3.52 2.75
C TYR A 131 -8.36 4.46 2.37
N PHE A 132 -8.10 5.43 1.50
CA PHE A 132 -9.14 6.34 1.02
C PHE A 132 -10.07 5.65 0.00
N LYS A 133 -11.33 6.12 -0.08
CA LYS A 133 -12.29 5.70 -1.11
C LYS A 133 -11.89 6.10 -2.52
N THR A 134 -11.27 7.28 -2.65
CA THR A 134 -10.90 7.84 -3.96
C THR A 134 -9.75 7.09 -4.61
N SER A 135 -8.85 6.49 -3.83
CA SER A 135 -7.75 5.69 -4.34
C SER A 135 -7.18 4.81 -3.24
N ARG A 136 -6.97 3.53 -3.54
CA ARG A 136 -6.27 2.60 -2.64
C ARG A 136 -4.77 2.87 -2.55
N VAL A 137 -4.21 3.63 -3.50
CA VAL A 137 -2.82 4.09 -3.47
C VAL A 137 -2.67 5.25 -2.48
N LYS A 138 -3.76 5.99 -2.20
CA LYS A 138 -3.79 7.00 -1.15
C LYS A 138 -4.16 6.32 0.16
N TYR A 139 -3.31 6.48 1.17
CA TYR A 139 -3.55 5.96 2.51
C TYR A 139 -2.88 6.84 3.56
N VAL A 140 -3.34 6.73 4.79
CA VAL A 140 -2.64 7.20 5.98
C VAL A 140 -2.35 6.00 6.86
N PHE A 141 -1.19 5.95 7.51
CA PHE A 141 -0.84 4.86 8.41
C PHE A 141 -0.26 5.35 9.73
N THR A 142 -0.43 4.57 10.78
CA THR A 142 0.23 4.76 12.07
C THR A 142 0.90 3.46 12.52
N PRO A 143 2.16 3.50 12.95
CA PRO A 143 2.80 2.33 13.55
C PRO A 143 2.19 2.03 14.91
N LYS A 144 2.09 0.75 15.27
CA LYS A 144 1.59 0.29 16.57
C LYS A 144 2.53 0.70 17.71
N THR A 145 3.81 0.88 17.43
CA THR A 145 4.81 1.35 18.39
C THR A 145 4.60 2.82 18.80
N ALA A 146 3.77 3.58 18.07
CA ALA A 146 3.47 4.96 18.43
C ALA A 146 2.38 5.10 19.50
N PHE A 147 1.67 4.02 19.84
CA PHE A 147 0.75 4.03 20.95
C PHE A 147 1.53 3.95 22.27
N THR A 148 1.25 4.87 23.19
CA THR A 148 1.92 4.94 24.50
C THR A 148 1.45 3.85 25.46
N SER A 149 0.26 3.29 25.23
CA SER A 149 -0.31 2.23 26.05
C SER A 149 -1.27 1.35 25.26
N THR A 150 -1.48 0.12 25.75
CA THR A 150 -2.49 -0.82 25.21
C THR A 150 -3.91 -0.26 25.30
N THR A 151 -4.20 0.54 26.34
CA THR A 151 -5.47 1.27 26.47
C THR A 151 -5.64 2.30 25.35
N GLN A 152 -4.59 3.04 25.00
CA GLN A 152 -4.65 4.01 23.92
C GLN A 152 -4.91 3.33 22.55
N GLU A 153 -4.26 2.20 22.31
CA GLU A 153 -4.49 1.38 21.13
C GLU A 153 -5.92 0.81 21.09
N SER A 154 -6.44 0.33 22.22
CA SER A 154 -7.82 -0.16 22.35
C SER A 154 -8.84 0.94 22.05
N ASN A 155 -8.65 2.14 22.61
CA ASN A 155 -9.52 3.29 22.35
C ASN A 155 -9.49 3.69 20.87
N PHE A 156 -8.33 3.60 20.23
CA PHE A 156 -8.22 3.84 18.79
C PHE A 156 -9.02 2.80 17.99
N ARG A 157 -8.87 1.52 18.31
CA ARG A 157 -9.63 0.44 17.66
C ARG A 157 -11.13 0.61 17.83
N GLU A 158 -11.58 0.97 19.03
CA GLU A 158 -12.99 1.23 19.34
C GLU A 158 -13.54 2.37 18.49
N ILE A 159 -12.87 3.53 18.45
CA ILE A 159 -13.29 4.67 17.62
C ILE A 159 -13.38 4.28 16.14
N VAL A 160 -12.40 3.53 15.63
CA VAL A 160 -12.40 3.04 14.24
C VAL A 160 -13.57 2.09 14.01
N GLN A 161 -13.83 1.17 14.93
CA GLN A 161 -14.91 0.19 14.81
C GLN A 161 -16.29 0.82 14.87
N GLU A 162 -16.49 1.82 15.73
CA GLU A 162 -17.74 2.57 15.83
C GLU A 162 -18.05 3.37 14.56
N ASN A 163 -17.02 3.96 13.93
CA ASN A 163 -17.23 4.91 12.83
C ASN A 163 -17.06 4.31 11.42
N HIS A 164 -16.24 3.28 11.28
CA HIS A 164 -15.89 2.67 10.00
C HIS A 164 -16.29 1.19 9.92
N GLY A 165 -16.41 0.52 11.06
CA GLY A 165 -16.72 -0.91 11.16
C GLY A 165 -15.49 -1.77 11.38
N ARG A 166 -15.61 -3.06 11.05
CA ARG A 166 -14.58 -4.06 11.38
C ARG A 166 -13.23 -3.75 10.73
N ILE A 167 -12.18 -3.69 11.55
CA ILE A 167 -10.79 -3.62 11.11
C ILE A 167 -10.42 -4.97 10.46
N LYS A 168 -9.92 -4.92 9.22
CA LYS A 168 -9.49 -6.12 8.50
C LYS A 168 -8.10 -6.53 8.97
N SER A 169 -7.94 -7.78 9.41
CA SER A 169 -6.63 -8.38 9.68
C SER A 169 -6.04 -9.04 8.44
#